data_AF-A0A3B0YWT3-F1
#
_entry.id   AF-A0A3B0YWT3-F1
#
_cell.length_a   1.000
_cell.length_b   1.000
_cell.length_c   1.000
_cell.angle_alpha   90.00
_cell.angle_beta   90.00
_cell.angle_gamma   90.00
#
_symmetry.space_group_name_H-M   'P 1'
#
loop_
_entity.id
_entity.type
_entity.pdbx_description
1 polymer ?
#
loop_
_entity_poly.entity_id
_entity_poly.type
_entity_poly.pdbx_seq_one_letter_code
_entity_poly.pdbx_strand_id
1 'polypeptide(L)'
;MPPEESMPKWDVALAAMARDACKHKAAPLTLDDFHHLAAEHAIRLDDIMETMFLLAINGEWRYTDTSGNEQPLDQETLDKLYVKRRLSEKDLATFDGGWEPRQV
;
A
#
# COMPACT_ATOMS: atom_id res chain seq x y z
N MET A 1 -3.36 11.26 30.06
CA MET A 1 -3.54 10.29 28.95
C MET A 1 -3.49 11.12 27.67
N PRO A 2 -2.58 10.86 26.73
CA PRO A 2 -2.63 11.57 25.45
C PRO A 2 -3.87 11.13 24.66
N PRO A 3 -4.45 12.01 23.83
CA PRO A 3 -5.66 11.72 23.10
C PRO A 3 -5.43 10.60 22.07
N GLU A 4 -6.34 9.62 22.04
CA GLU A 4 -6.37 8.50 21.09
C GLU A 4 -6.63 8.97 19.64
N GLU A 5 -6.82 10.27 19.41
CA GLU A 5 -7.09 10.90 18.11
C GLU A 5 -5.88 11.00 17.17
N SER A 6 -4.69 10.58 17.61
CA SER A 6 -3.45 10.62 16.80
C SER A 6 -2.97 9.24 16.34
N MET A 7 -3.81 8.21 16.42
CA MET A 7 -3.46 6.91 15.84
C MET A 7 -3.65 6.96 14.32
N PRO A 8 -2.59 6.68 13.53
CA PRO A 8 -2.74 6.55 12.08
C PRO A 8 -3.74 5.45 11.77
N LYS A 9 -4.53 5.65 10.72
CA LYS A 9 -5.57 4.70 10.29
C LYS A 9 -5.02 3.41 9.70
N TRP A 10 -3.70 3.32 9.57
CA TRP A 10 -2.97 2.23 8.94
C TRP A 10 -1.94 1.65 9.91
N ASP A 11 -1.45 0.44 9.62
CA ASP A 11 -0.41 -0.19 10.40
C ASP A 11 0.95 0.50 10.18
N VAL A 12 1.43 1.21 11.20
CA VAL A 12 2.71 1.92 11.17
C VAL A 12 3.89 0.98 10.90
N ALA A 13 3.81 -0.26 11.40
CA ALA A 13 4.83 -1.27 11.18
C ALA A 13 4.91 -1.67 9.69
N LEU A 14 3.76 -1.90 9.04
CA LEU A 14 3.70 -2.23 7.61
C LEU A 14 4.10 -1.05 6.74
N ALA A 15 3.68 0.17 7.11
CA ALA A 15 4.10 1.40 6.45
C ALA A 15 5.62 1.61 6.51
N ALA A 16 6.23 1.39 7.68
CA ALA A 16 7.67 1.49 7.86
C ALA A 16 8.42 0.42 7.06
N MET A 17 7.92 -0.83 7.07
CA MET A 17 8.46 -1.93 6.29
C MET A 17 8.45 -1.64 4.79
N ALA A 18 7.31 -1.21 4.24
CA ALA A 18 7.20 -0.84 2.83
C ALA A 18 8.16 0.32 2.49
N ARG A 19 8.27 1.31 3.36
CA ARG A 19 9.19 2.43 3.14
C ARG A 19 10.65 1.99 3.14
N ASP A 20 11.02 1.07 4.02
CA ASP A 20 12.36 0.50 4.08
C ASP A 20 12.68 -0.31 2.83
N ALA A 21 11.76 -1.19 2.41
CA ALA A 21 11.90 -1.96 1.17
C ALA A 21 12.05 -1.05 -0.07
N CYS A 22 11.25 0.01 -0.17
CA CYS A 22 11.35 0.99 -1.25
C CYS A 22 12.71 1.70 -1.25
N LYS A 23 13.21 2.10 -0.06
CA LYS A 23 14.55 2.69 0.08
C LYS A 23 15.66 1.73 -0.28
N HIS A 24 15.55 0.46 0.13
CA HIS A 24 16.55 -0.57 -0.15
C HIS A 24 16.62 -0.86 -1.66
N LYS A 25 15.47 -0.96 -2.30
CA LYS A 25 15.36 -1.15 -3.76
C LYS A 25 15.77 0.11 -4.55
N ALA A 26 15.67 1.29 -3.93
CA ALA A 26 15.84 2.60 -4.57
C ALA A 26 14.96 2.80 -5.82
N ALA A 27 13.80 2.13 -5.84
CA ALA A 27 12.85 2.15 -6.94
C ALA A 27 11.42 1.95 -6.40
N PRO A 28 10.37 2.26 -7.19
CA PRO A 28 9.00 1.96 -6.82
C PRO A 28 8.82 0.46 -6.53
N LEU A 29 8.06 0.17 -5.48
CA LEU A 29 7.64 -1.19 -5.13
C LEU A 29 6.52 -1.62 -6.05
N THR A 30 6.60 -2.84 -6.55
CA THR A 30 5.57 -3.47 -7.36
C THR A 30 4.80 -4.46 -6.51
N LEU A 31 3.68 -4.97 -7.03
CA LEU A 31 2.92 -6.01 -6.35
C LEU A 31 3.77 -7.26 -6.04
N ASP A 32 4.73 -7.59 -6.91
CA ASP A 32 5.66 -8.70 -6.71
C ASP A 32 6.56 -8.48 -5.48
N ASP A 33 7.05 -7.24 -5.27
CA ASP A 33 7.83 -6.90 -4.08
C ASP A 33 6.99 -7.04 -2.81
N PHE A 34 5.71 -6.64 -2.84
CA PHE A 34 4.81 -6.84 -1.71
C PHE A 34 4.50 -8.31 -1.45
N HIS A 35 4.36 -9.13 -2.49
CA HIS A 35 4.28 -10.59 -2.35
C HIS A 35 5.52 -11.16 -1.68
N HIS A 36 6.71 -10.69 -2.07
CA HIS A 36 7.96 -11.12 -1.46
C HIS A 36 8.03 -10.72 0.02
N LEU A 37 7.69 -9.47 0.36
CA LEU A 37 7.65 -8.98 1.74
C LEU A 37 6.63 -9.75 2.59
N ALA A 38 5.45 -10.03 2.04
CA ALA A 38 4.42 -10.83 2.68
C ALA A 38 4.96 -12.23 3.04
N ALA A 39 5.62 -12.89 2.07
CA ALA A 39 6.23 -14.20 2.28
C ALA A 39 7.39 -14.16 3.28
N GLU A 40 8.28 -13.18 3.18
CA GLU A 40 9.47 -13.03 4.03
C GLU A 40 9.10 -12.77 5.49
N HIS A 41 8.12 -11.90 5.73
CA HIS A 41 7.66 -11.55 7.07
C HIS A 41 6.52 -12.43 7.60
N ALA A 42 6.06 -13.42 6.82
CA ALA A 42 4.89 -14.25 7.12
C ALA A 42 3.61 -13.41 7.41
N ILE A 43 3.43 -12.32 6.67
CA ILE A 43 2.31 -11.39 6.75
C ILE A 43 1.41 -11.62 5.53
N ARG A 44 0.13 -11.30 5.66
CA ARG A 44 -0.79 -11.41 4.53
C ARG A 44 -0.62 -10.22 3.59
N LEU A 45 -0.59 -10.49 2.29
CA LEU A 45 -0.55 -9.44 1.28
C LEU A 45 -1.75 -8.47 1.41
N ASP A 46 -2.94 -8.97 1.79
CA ASP A 46 -4.10 -8.11 1.95
C ASP A 46 -3.93 -7.06 3.06
N ASP A 47 -3.32 -7.40 4.20
CA ASP A 47 -3.01 -6.44 5.27
C ASP A 47 -1.97 -5.39 4.82
N ILE A 48 -0.95 -5.82 4.07
CA ILE A 48 0.07 -4.91 3.50
C ILE A 48 -0.58 -3.96 2.50
N MET A 49 -1.33 -4.49 1.54
CA MET A 49 -1.96 -3.68 0.51
C MET A 49 -3.00 -2.73 1.10
N GLU A 50 -3.82 -3.16 2.06
CA GLU A 50 -4.75 -2.27 2.78
C GLU A 50 -4.00 -1.07 3.38
N THR A 51 -2.86 -1.32 4.04
CA THR A 51 -2.00 -0.25 4.56
C THR A 51 -1.48 0.66 3.44
N MET A 52 -1.02 0.11 2.32
CA MET A 52 -0.54 0.90 1.18
C MET A 52 -1.63 1.78 0.56
N PHE A 53 -2.85 1.25 0.40
CA PHE A 53 -4.00 2.02 -0.07
C PHE A 53 -4.33 3.15 0.89
N LEU A 54 -4.38 2.88 2.20
CA LEU A 54 -4.64 3.92 3.21
C LEU A 54 -3.58 5.02 3.17
N LEU A 55 -2.31 4.67 3.04
CA LEU A 55 -1.23 5.65 2.88
C LEU A 55 -1.40 6.49 1.61
N ALA A 56 -1.76 5.86 0.49
CA ALA A 56 -1.98 6.55 -0.78
C ALA A 56 -3.18 7.49 -0.74
N ILE A 57 -4.30 7.04 -0.14
CA ILE A 57 -5.51 7.84 0.08
C ILE A 57 -5.23 9.07 0.94
N ASN A 58 -4.36 8.93 1.94
CA ASN A 58 -3.95 10.05 2.80
C ASN A 58 -2.83 10.90 2.19
N GLY A 59 -2.35 10.56 0.98
CA GLY A 59 -1.33 11.32 0.26
C GLY A 59 0.10 11.09 0.73
N GLU A 60 0.34 10.13 1.63
CA GLU A 60 1.69 9.74 2.08
C GLU A 60 2.43 8.93 1.01
N TRP A 61 1.68 8.20 0.20
CA TRP A 61 2.19 7.39 -0.91
C TRP A 61 1.47 7.73 -2.21
N ARG A 62 2.07 7.31 -3.32
CA ARG A 62 1.46 7.41 -4.64
C ARG A 62 1.58 6.07 -5.36
N TYR A 63 0.53 5.75 -6.10
CA TYR A 63 0.51 4.62 -7.02
C TYR A 63 0.61 5.15 -8.45
N THR A 64 1.51 4.57 -9.22
CA THR A 64 1.70 4.83 -10.64
C THR A 64 1.38 3.57 -11.40
N ASP A 65 0.54 3.65 -12.43
CA ASP A 65 0.25 2.53 -13.31
C ASP A 65 1.51 2.09 -14.10
N THR A 66 1.48 0.93 -14.76
CA THR A 66 2.53 0.46 -15.69
C THR A 66 2.91 1.47 -16.76
N SER A 67 1.98 2.36 -17.12
CA SER A 67 2.20 3.46 -18.05
C SER A 67 3.00 4.63 -17.45
N GLY A 68 3.35 4.58 -16.16
CA GLY A 68 4.00 5.66 -15.42
C GLY A 68 3.07 6.81 -15.03
N ASN A 69 1.75 6.63 -15.18
CA ASN A 69 0.75 7.64 -14.84
C ASN A 69 0.32 7.46 -13.38
N GLU A 70 0.42 8.52 -12.58
CA GLU A 70 -0.12 8.52 -11.22
C GLU A 70 -1.64 8.32 -11.26
N GLN A 71 -2.11 7.29 -10.56
CA GLN A 71 -3.53 7.01 -10.43
C GLN A 71 -3.98 7.46 -9.04
N PRO A 72 -4.93 8.40 -8.95
CA PRO A 72 -5.45 8.83 -7.65
C PRO A 72 -6.21 7.67 -7.02
N LEU A 73 -5.77 7.27 -5.82
CA LEU A 73 -6.45 6.29 -5.00
C LEU A 73 -7.29 7.02 -3.94
N ASP A 74 -8.57 6.73 -3.91
CA ASP A 74 -9.52 7.29 -2.97
C ASP A 74 -10.21 6.19 -2.15
N GLN A 75 -10.93 6.60 -1.11
CA GLN A 75 -11.61 5.65 -0.22
C GLN A 75 -12.66 4.82 -0.97
N GLU A 76 -13.29 5.37 -2.03
CA GLU A 76 -14.23 4.63 -2.86
C GLU A 76 -13.53 3.53 -3.66
N THR A 77 -12.32 3.78 -4.16
CA THR A 77 -11.50 2.75 -4.81
C THR A 77 -11.17 1.62 -3.85
N LEU A 78 -10.76 1.93 -2.61
CA LEU A 78 -10.50 0.89 -1.61
C LEU A 78 -11.76 0.11 -1.24
N ASP A 79 -12.91 0.77 -1.03
CA ASP A 79 -14.19 0.12 -0.71
C ASP A 79 -14.66 -0.83 -1.83
N LYS A 80 -14.49 -0.42 -3.10
CA LYS A 80 -14.77 -1.25 -4.28
C LYS A 80 -13.86 -2.48 -4.37
N LEU A 81 -12.63 -2.40 -3.90
CA LEU A 81 -11.71 -3.54 -3.83
C LEU A 81 -11.98 -4.41 -2.60
N TYR A 82 -12.61 -3.84 -1.56
CA TYR A 82 -12.98 -4.51 -0.32
C TYR A 82 -14.27 -5.35 -0.44
N VAL A 83 -14.50 -5.98 -1.60
CA VAL A 83 -15.65 -6.84 -1.84
C VAL A 83 -15.50 -8.10 -0.98
N LYS A 84 -16.31 -8.19 0.08
CA LYS A 84 -16.33 -9.26 1.11
C LYS A 84 -15.25 -9.18 2.19
N ARG A 85 -14.81 -7.97 2.55
CA ARG A 85 -13.80 -7.73 3.61
C ARG A 85 -12.39 -8.29 3.31
N ARG A 86 -12.08 -8.51 2.04
CA ARG A 86 -10.74 -8.92 1.61
C ARG A 86 -10.43 -8.31 0.27
N LEU A 87 -9.21 -7.82 0.13
CA LEU A 87 -8.61 -7.53 -1.16
C LEU A 87 -8.33 -8.87 -1.85
N SER A 88 -8.97 -9.13 -2.98
CA SER A 88 -8.67 -10.34 -3.75
C SER A 88 -7.39 -10.12 -4.56
N GLU A 89 -6.51 -11.12 -4.58
CA GLU A 89 -5.27 -11.06 -5.39
C GLU A 89 -5.54 -10.76 -6.86
N LYS A 90 -6.70 -11.17 -7.39
CA LYS A 90 -7.12 -10.85 -8.76
C LYS A 90 -7.38 -9.36 -8.98
N ASP A 91 -7.99 -8.70 -8.01
CA ASP A 91 -8.24 -7.25 -8.07
C ASP A 91 -6.95 -6.47 -7.77
N LEU A 92 -6.06 -7.03 -6.94
CA LEU A 92 -4.73 -6.49 -6.72
C LEU A 92 -3.83 -6.63 -7.97
N ALA A 93 -4.01 -7.68 -8.77
CA ALA A 93 -3.24 -7.91 -9.99
C ALA A 93 -3.45 -6.80 -11.04
N THR A 94 -4.54 -6.03 -10.97
CA THR A 94 -4.72 -4.80 -11.76
C THR A 94 -3.87 -3.62 -11.29
N PHE A 95 -3.19 -3.74 -10.15
CA PHE A 95 -2.28 -2.75 -9.59
C PHE A 95 -0.82 -3.19 -9.73
N ASP A 96 -0.43 -3.69 -10.90
CA ASP A 96 0.93 -4.15 -11.21
C ASP A 96 1.93 -3.00 -11.50
N GLY A 97 1.52 -1.78 -11.19
CA GLY A 97 2.33 -0.58 -11.33
C GLY A 97 3.33 -0.36 -10.17
N GLY A 98 3.85 0.86 -10.08
CA GLY A 98 4.82 1.28 -9.08
C GLY A 98 4.19 2.02 -7.89
N TRP A 99 4.55 1.61 -6.69
CA TRP A 99 4.19 2.21 -5.42
C TRP A 99 5.41 2.87 -4.80
N GLU A 100 5.30 4.16 -4.51
CA GLU A 100 6.41 4.90 -3.93
C GLU A 100 5.92 5.94 -2.92
N PRO A 101 6.72 6.24 -1.89
CA PRO A 101 6.38 7.27 -0.93
C PRO A 101 6.36 8.63 -1.64
N ARG A 102 5.37 9.45 -1.32
CA ARG A 102 5.31 10.82 -1.82
C ARG A 102 6.41 11.60 -1.11
N GLN A 103 7.49 11.93 -1.82
CA GLN A 103 8.49 12.85 -1.30
C GLN A 103 7.89 14.26 -1.29
N VAL A 104 7.35 14.66 -0.14
CA VAL A 104 7.10 16.06 0.21
C VAL A 104 8.41 16.79 0.52
#